data_AF-A0A8J4SEY7-F1
#
_entry.id   AF-A0A8J4SEY7-F1
#
_cell.length_a   1.000
_cell.length_b   1.000
_cell.length_c   1.000
_cell.angle_alpha   90.00
_cell.angle_beta   90.00
_cell.angle_gamma   90.00
#
_symmetry.space_group_name_H-M   'P 1'
#
loop_
_entity.id
_entity.type
_entity.pdbx_description
1 polymer ?
#
loop_
_entity_poly.entity_id
_entity_poly.type
_entity_poly.pdbx_seq_one_letter_code
_entity_poly.pdbx_strand_id
1 'polypeptide(L)'
;MLLRRRSGQLLRGSSTRSISLLGSIFGIGEFEGARNQSLGRNTGKQQAYELALLDFVSMNSYPKFLLQQVLEDDKTFLMGHVLVGASQCLAPLMHQDELEAAMRLEKATKIAKEGEPTTGEKMHVLALDAMVHGRHREAAAVDYKNMLATVTRRLPSWSPNDTGYSHLLSMQAYGMQAAGRLDAAEALAEKALSLNGNDRWAFHTMLHVLEARGNANHGASYANQFRAHFDNGGPLEYHLYFQWALYLLDLGKYDRINKMVEVDIFPRQHDGALHSVATMCDATQLFWRLRFAGEDTEELGEQLLEN
;
A
#
# COMPACT_ATOMS: atom_id res chain seq x y z
N MET A 1 61.91 -10.36 -8.53
CA MET A 1 61.76 -8.89 -8.36
C MET A 1 60.75 -8.41 -9.40
N LEU A 2 59.46 -8.75 -9.26
CA LEU A 2 58.39 -7.93 -8.67
C LEU A 2 58.32 -6.51 -9.27
N LEU A 3 57.29 -6.23 -10.09
CA LEU A 3 56.51 -4.99 -10.01
C LEU A 3 55.16 -5.13 -10.71
N ARG A 4 54.13 -4.75 -9.95
CA ARG A 4 52.69 -4.99 -10.08
C ARG A 4 52.05 -4.16 -11.21
N ARG A 5 51.08 -4.77 -11.92
CA ARG A 5 50.02 -4.03 -12.62
C ARG A 5 49.07 -3.40 -11.60
N ARG A 6 48.90 -2.07 -11.63
CA ARG A 6 47.86 -1.36 -10.89
C ARG A 6 46.56 -1.40 -11.70
N SER A 7 45.52 -1.93 -11.06
CA SER A 7 44.11 -1.81 -11.42
C SER A 7 43.68 -0.34 -11.30
N GLY A 8 43.17 0.22 -12.40
CA GLY A 8 42.50 1.52 -12.41
C GLY A 8 41.06 1.37 -11.95
N GLN A 9 40.74 1.95 -10.79
CA GLN A 9 39.40 2.01 -10.22
C GLN A 9 38.61 3.08 -10.98
N LEU A 10 37.54 2.69 -11.67
CA LEU A 10 36.55 3.62 -12.25
C LEU A 10 35.77 4.25 -11.08
N LEU A 11 36.13 5.48 -10.72
CA LEU A 11 35.34 6.32 -9.83
C LEU A 11 34.03 6.66 -10.54
N ARG A 12 32.92 5.99 -10.18
CA ARG A 12 31.56 6.47 -10.47
C ARG A 12 31.35 7.73 -9.65
N GLY A 13 31.39 8.89 -10.30
CA GLY A 13 30.93 10.14 -9.72
C GLY A 13 29.44 10.04 -9.42
N SER A 14 29.07 10.02 -8.14
CA SER A 14 27.69 10.23 -7.70
C SER A 14 27.33 11.68 -8.01
N SER A 15 26.52 11.88 -9.05
CA SER A 15 25.87 13.16 -9.34
C SER A 15 24.71 13.31 -8.34
N THR A 16 24.98 13.92 -7.19
CA THR A 16 23.94 14.34 -6.25
C THR A 16 23.21 15.57 -6.80
N ARG A 17 22.17 15.33 -7.62
CA ARG A 17 21.15 16.36 -7.86
C ARG A 17 20.37 16.55 -6.56
N SER A 18 20.15 17.79 -6.14
CA SER A 18 19.28 18.07 -5.00
C SER A 18 17.85 17.65 -5.34
N ILE A 19 17.35 16.60 -4.70
CA ILE A 19 15.98 16.11 -4.85
C ILE A 19 15.08 17.00 -3.97
N SER A 20 13.94 17.45 -4.50
CA SER A 20 12.95 18.20 -3.71
C SER A 20 12.33 17.29 -2.64
N LEU A 21 11.83 17.86 -1.53
CA LEU A 21 11.14 17.08 -0.48
C LEU A 21 10.03 16.19 -1.07
N LEU A 22 9.31 16.70 -2.05
CA LEU A 22 8.29 15.95 -2.77
C LEU A 22 8.89 14.87 -3.69
N GLY A 23 10.06 15.09 -4.29
CA GLY A 23 10.78 14.05 -5.04
C GLY A 23 11.26 12.90 -4.15
N SER A 24 11.72 13.19 -2.92
CA SER A 24 12.11 12.14 -1.96
C SER A 24 10.92 11.33 -1.42
N ILE A 25 9.73 11.94 -1.40
CA ILE A 25 8.49 11.31 -0.93
C ILE A 25 7.80 10.53 -2.07
N PHE A 26 7.73 11.10 -3.27
CA PHE A 26 6.88 10.62 -4.37
C PHE A 26 7.61 9.93 -5.55
N GLY A 27 8.95 9.85 -5.62
CA GLY A 27 9.58 8.90 -6.57
C GLY A 27 11.07 9.00 -6.89
N ILE A 28 11.61 7.81 -7.20
CA ILE A 28 12.90 7.44 -7.82
C ILE A 28 14.07 7.16 -6.83
N GLY A 29 14.17 5.88 -6.44
CA GLY A 29 15.44 5.21 -6.12
C GLY A 29 15.83 5.12 -4.64
N GLU A 30 15.90 3.89 -4.11
CA GLU A 30 16.63 3.45 -2.90
C GLU A 30 16.19 4.00 -1.53
N PHE A 31 14.97 3.75 -1.02
CA PHE A 31 14.59 4.36 0.28
C PHE A 31 13.60 3.60 1.16
N GLU A 32 14.07 2.58 1.88
CA GLU A 32 13.51 2.27 3.22
C GLU A 32 13.99 3.31 4.27
N GLY A 33 15.22 3.81 4.12
CA GLY A 33 15.85 4.69 5.10
C GLY A 33 15.44 6.16 5.07
N ALA A 34 15.10 6.75 3.92
CA ALA A 34 14.84 8.21 3.85
C ALA A 34 13.40 8.62 4.09
N ARG A 35 12.41 7.73 3.93
CA ARG A 35 11.02 8.08 4.25
C ARG A 35 10.84 8.36 5.75
N ASN A 36 11.50 7.58 6.60
CA ASN A 36 11.57 7.82 8.05
C ASN A 36 12.27 9.14 8.42
N GLN A 37 13.08 9.71 7.51
CA GLN A 37 13.80 10.96 7.72
C GLN A 37 13.18 12.16 6.95
N SER A 38 12.11 11.93 6.19
CA SER A 38 11.51 12.94 5.31
C SER A 38 10.81 14.06 6.08
N LEU A 39 10.32 13.78 7.29
CA LEU A 39 9.84 14.79 8.21
C LEU A 39 11.03 15.40 8.95
N GLY A 40 11.63 16.45 8.38
CA GLY A 40 12.70 17.19 9.05
C GLY A 40 12.23 17.80 10.37
N ARG A 41 13.17 18.15 11.26
CA ARG A 41 12.95 18.74 12.60
C ARG A 41 12.00 19.97 12.65
N ASN A 42 11.72 20.60 11.51
CA ASN A 42 10.85 21.78 11.40
C ASN A 42 9.41 21.46 10.92
N THR A 43 9.08 20.19 10.68
CA THR A 43 7.76 19.79 10.19
C THR A 43 6.77 19.79 11.34
N GLY A 44 5.75 20.67 11.29
CA GLY A 44 4.71 20.69 12.32
C GLY A 44 3.85 19.41 12.29
N LYS A 45 3.28 19.02 13.44
CA LYS A 45 2.45 17.79 13.55
C LYS A 45 1.31 17.70 12.52
N GLN A 46 0.73 18.83 12.16
CA GLN A 46 -0.35 18.89 11.17
C GLN A 46 0.14 18.66 9.75
N GLN A 47 1.28 19.25 9.40
CA GLN A 47 1.93 18.98 8.11
C GLN A 47 2.39 17.52 8.01
N ALA A 48 2.94 16.97 9.09
CA ALA A 48 3.30 15.55 9.16
C ALA A 48 2.08 14.63 8.97
N TYR A 49 0.95 14.98 9.58
CA TYR A 49 -0.31 14.26 9.40
C TYR A 49 -0.81 14.31 7.95
N GLU A 50 -0.83 15.48 7.33
CA GLU A 50 -1.26 15.64 5.93
C GLU A 50 -0.39 14.83 4.97
N LEU A 51 0.93 14.84 5.18
CA LEU A 51 1.87 14.04 4.40
C LEU A 51 1.66 12.54 4.62
N ALA A 52 1.53 12.10 5.87
CA ALA A 52 1.29 10.69 6.18
C ALA A 52 -0.05 10.19 5.62
N LEU A 53 -1.10 11.03 5.67
CA LEU A 53 -2.39 10.73 5.09
C LEU A 53 -2.28 10.60 3.57
N LEU A 54 -1.64 11.56 2.91
CA LEU A 54 -1.45 11.53 1.46
C LEU A 54 -0.65 10.31 1.02
N ASP A 55 0.46 10.00 1.68
CA ASP A 55 1.29 8.83 1.36
C ASP A 55 0.54 7.51 1.54
N PHE A 56 -0.27 7.40 2.60
CA PHE A 56 -1.06 6.20 2.83
C PHE A 56 -2.20 6.05 1.83
N VAL A 57 -2.97 7.12 1.57
CA VAL A 57 -4.03 7.11 0.56
C VAL A 57 -3.47 6.79 -0.83
N SER A 58 -2.24 7.21 -1.11
CA SER A 58 -1.51 6.90 -2.35
C SER A 58 -0.89 5.50 -2.38
N MET A 59 -1.05 4.72 -1.31
CA MET A 59 -0.46 3.38 -1.12
C MET A 59 1.07 3.35 -1.18
N ASN A 60 1.73 4.47 -0.86
CA ASN A 60 3.19 4.57 -0.88
C ASN A 60 3.81 4.08 0.43
N SER A 61 3.24 4.44 1.58
CA SER A 61 3.85 4.22 2.89
C SER A 61 2.81 3.97 3.98
N TYR A 62 3.24 3.40 5.10
CA TYR A 62 2.41 3.20 6.28
C TYR A 62 2.54 4.40 7.25
N PRO A 63 1.42 4.99 7.70
CA PRO A 63 1.44 6.13 8.62
C PRO A 63 2.19 5.88 9.92
N LYS A 64 2.24 4.63 10.40
CA LYS A 64 2.92 4.26 11.65
C LYS A 64 4.39 4.67 11.67
N PHE A 65 5.07 4.62 10.52
CA PHE A 65 6.48 4.99 10.40
C PHE A 65 6.66 6.50 10.33
N LEU A 66 5.83 7.18 9.52
CA LEU A 66 5.90 8.63 9.35
C LEU A 66 5.50 9.38 10.63
N LEU A 67 4.48 8.89 11.35
CA LEU A 67 3.97 9.55 12.55
C LEU A 67 4.60 9.07 13.85
N GLN A 68 5.61 8.18 13.79
CA GLN A 68 6.23 7.61 14.99
C GLN A 68 6.75 8.72 15.93
N GLN A 69 7.68 9.55 15.44
CA GLN A 69 8.27 10.62 16.24
C GLN A 69 7.22 11.65 16.69
N VAL A 70 6.28 12.00 15.81
CA VAL A 70 5.20 12.96 16.12
C VAL A 70 4.35 12.48 17.31
N LEU A 71 4.04 11.19 17.36
CA LEU A 71 3.25 10.59 18.44
C LEU A 71 4.08 10.31 19.71
N GLU A 72 5.40 10.21 19.59
CA GLU A 72 6.31 10.20 20.74
C GLU A 72 6.38 11.58 21.40
N ASP A 73 6.49 12.64 20.59
CA ASP A 73 6.59 14.03 21.02
C ASP A 73 5.24 14.58 21.54
N ASP A 74 4.14 14.27 20.85
CA ASP A 74 2.78 14.66 21.24
C ASP A 74 1.85 13.44 21.30
N LYS A 75 1.86 12.78 22.47
CA LYS A 75 0.99 11.63 22.75
C LYS A 75 -0.50 11.96 22.71
N THR A 76 -0.86 13.24 22.81
CA THR A 76 -2.25 13.73 22.80
C THR A 76 -2.76 14.04 21.40
N PHE A 77 -1.95 13.85 20.36
CA PHE A 77 -2.37 14.11 18.99
C PHE A 77 -3.39 13.08 18.50
N LEU A 78 -4.69 13.40 18.70
CA LEU A 78 -5.83 12.52 18.43
C LEU A 78 -5.81 11.94 17.02
N MET A 79 -5.74 12.79 16.00
CA MET A 79 -5.84 12.35 14.61
C MET A 79 -4.65 11.50 14.17
N GLY A 80 -3.46 11.68 14.76
CA GLY A 80 -2.33 10.81 14.51
C GLY A 80 -2.58 9.36 14.96
N HIS A 81 -3.16 9.15 16.15
CA HIS A 81 -3.56 7.80 16.59
C HIS A 81 -4.66 7.22 15.72
N VAL A 82 -5.64 8.04 15.33
CA VAL A 82 -6.74 7.62 14.45
C VAL A 82 -6.23 7.14 13.09
N LEU A 83 -5.35 7.91 12.43
CA LEU A 83 -4.82 7.55 11.12
C LEU A 83 -3.95 6.29 11.18
N VAL A 84 -3.06 6.18 12.19
CA VAL A 84 -2.26 4.98 12.37
C VAL A 84 -3.16 3.76 12.62
N GLY A 85 -4.09 3.84 13.57
CA GLY A 85 -5.01 2.73 13.86
C GLY A 85 -5.86 2.33 12.66
N ALA A 86 -6.41 3.30 11.92
CA ALA A 86 -7.20 3.03 10.73
C ALA A 86 -6.36 2.35 9.63
N SER A 87 -5.12 2.80 9.43
CA SER A 87 -4.21 2.17 8.47
C SER A 87 -3.87 0.73 8.84
N GLN A 88 -3.69 0.46 10.13
CA GLN A 88 -3.43 -0.88 10.66
C GLN A 88 -4.63 -1.83 10.52
N CYS A 89 -5.87 -1.31 10.48
CA CYS A 89 -7.04 -2.12 10.14
C CYS A 89 -7.20 -2.35 8.63
N LEU A 90 -6.90 -1.34 7.80
CA LEU A 90 -7.21 -1.35 6.37
C LEU A 90 -6.13 -2.04 5.52
N ALA A 91 -4.87 -1.80 5.84
CA ALA A 91 -3.73 -2.41 5.18
C ALA A 91 -2.62 -2.62 6.22
N PRO A 92 -2.76 -3.61 7.12
CA PRO A 92 -1.69 -4.00 8.03
C PRO A 92 -0.48 -4.52 7.26
N LEU A 93 0.73 -4.15 7.68
CA LEU A 93 1.96 -4.75 7.14
C LEU A 93 2.16 -6.15 7.73
N MET A 94 1.95 -6.29 9.04
CA MET A 94 2.11 -7.55 9.79
C MET A 94 0.89 -7.80 10.68
N HIS A 95 0.70 -9.03 11.16
CA HIS A 95 -0.39 -9.35 12.09
C HIS A 95 -0.39 -8.44 13.33
N GLN A 96 0.81 -8.12 13.85
CA GLN A 96 0.97 -7.25 15.01
C GLN A 96 0.32 -5.88 14.82
N ASP A 97 0.26 -5.35 13.59
CA ASP A 97 -0.40 -4.06 13.33
C ASP A 97 -1.88 -4.11 13.69
N GLU A 98 -2.56 -5.20 13.36
CA GLU A 98 -4.00 -5.38 13.66
C GLU A 98 -4.24 -5.37 15.17
N LEU A 99 -3.35 -6.00 15.94
CA LEU A 99 -3.38 -5.98 17.41
C LEU A 99 -3.11 -4.57 17.96
N GLU A 100 -2.16 -3.85 17.37
CA GLU A 100 -1.83 -2.48 17.76
C GLU A 100 -2.95 -1.47 17.45
N ALA A 101 -3.78 -1.73 16.44
CA ALA A 101 -4.90 -0.87 16.11
C ALA A 101 -5.87 -0.69 17.29
N ALA A 102 -6.08 -1.75 18.09
CA ALA A 102 -6.89 -1.68 19.31
C ALA A 102 -6.28 -0.75 20.37
N MET A 103 -4.95 -0.77 20.54
CA MET A 103 -4.26 0.16 21.44
C MET A 103 -4.34 1.61 20.94
N ARG A 104 -4.34 1.83 19.62
CA ARG A 104 -4.54 3.16 19.03
C ARG A 104 -5.95 3.69 19.29
N LEU A 105 -6.96 2.82 19.18
CA LEU A 105 -8.33 3.14 19.51
C LEU A 105 -8.50 3.53 20.99
N GLU A 106 -7.89 2.77 21.92
CA GLU A 106 -7.96 3.09 23.35
C GLU A 106 -7.41 4.49 23.64
N LYS A 107 -6.23 4.80 23.08
CA LYS A 107 -5.60 6.13 23.19
C LYS A 107 -6.48 7.23 22.60
N ALA A 108 -6.97 7.04 21.38
CA ALA A 108 -7.82 8.01 20.70
C ALA A 108 -9.12 8.28 21.48
N THR A 109 -9.74 7.23 22.02
CA THR A 109 -10.95 7.33 22.85
C THR A 109 -10.69 8.10 24.13
N LYS A 110 -9.56 7.84 24.80
CA LYS A 110 -9.18 8.56 26.02
C LYS A 110 -8.96 10.06 25.73
N ILE A 111 -8.18 10.38 24.71
CA ILE A 111 -7.90 11.77 24.29
C ILE A 111 -9.21 12.50 23.94
N ALA A 112 -10.11 11.83 23.20
CA ALA A 112 -11.39 12.41 22.81
C ALA A 112 -12.34 12.67 24.00
N LYS A 113 -12.24 11.89 25.08
CA LYS A 113 -13.01 12.08 26.32
C LYS A 113 -12.45 13.21 27.20
N GLU A 114 -11.12 13.37 27.23
CA GLU A 114 -10.44 14.35 28.06
C GLU A 114 -10.35 15.74 27.39
N GLY A 115 -10.47 15.80 26.06
CA GLY A 115 -10.45 17.04 25.28
C GLY A 115 -11.82 17.48 24.75
N GLU A 116 -11.80 18.45 23.85
CA GLU A 116 -12.99 18.96 23.15
C GLU A 116 -12.87 18.74 21.63
N PRO A 117 -12.94 17.48 21.15
CA PRO A 117 -12.78 17.20 19.73
C PRO A 117 -13.95 17.77 18.92
N THR A 118 -13.64 18.16 17.69
CA THR A 118 -14.63 18.54 16.69
C THR A 118 -15.57 17.37 16.39
N THR A 119 -16.72 17.68 15.79
CA THR A 119 -17.66 16.64 15.33
C THR A 119 -17.00 15.67 14.36
N GLY A 120 -16.13 16.15 13.46
CA GLY A 120 -15.40 15.30 12.52
C GLY A 120 -14.44 14.32 13.21
N GLU A 121 -13.67 14.81 14.18
CA GLU A 121 -12.76 13.97 14.97
C GLU A 121 -13.51 12.90 15.75
N LYS A 122 -14.65 13.24 16.37
CA LYS A 122 -15.52 12.25 17.05
C LYS A 122 -15.99 11.16 16.09
N MET A 123 -16.39 11.54 14.88
CA MET A 123 -16.82 10.58 13.86
C MET A 123 -15.67 9.67 13.42
N HIS A 124 -14.45 10.19 13.28
CA HIS A 124 -13.31 9.35 12.94
C HIS A 124 -12.92 8.37 14.06
N VAL A 125 -13.06 8.77 15.34
CA VAL A 125 -12.87 7.83 16.46
C VAL A 125 -13.92 6.71 16.43
N LEU A 126 -15.19 7.04 16.15
CA LEU A 126 -16.24 6.03 16.00
C LEU A 126 -16.01 5.11 14.80
N ALA A 127 -15.52 5.64 13.68
CA ALA A 127 -15.15 4.83 12.52
C ALA A 127 -14.01 3.85 12.86
N LEU A 128 -12.98 4.32 13.58
CA LEU A 128 -11.90 3.46 14.06
C LEU A 128 -12.42 2.37 15.01
N ASP A 129 -13.30 2.73 15.95
CA ASP A 129 -13.93 1.76 16.84
C ASP A 129 -14.67 0.66 16.06
N ALA A 130 -15.46 1.04 15.07
CA ALA A 130 -16.15 0.09 14.22
C ALA A 130 -15.17 -0.79 13.41
N MET A 131 -14.06 -0.24 12.90
CA MET A 131 -13.05 -1.01 12.16
C MET A 131 -12.34 -2.04 13.05
N VAL A 132 -11.86 -1.64 14.22
CA VAL A 132 -11.14 -2.52 15.17
C VAL A 132 -12.01 -3.71 15.59
N HIS A 133 -13.32 -3.50 15.72
CA HIS A 133 -14.25 -4.54 16.14
C HIS A 133 -14.92 -5.29 14.97
N GLY A 134 -14.39 -5.17 13.75
CA GLY A 134 -14.90 -5.89 12.57
C GLY A 134 -16.27 -5.42 12.07
N ARG A 135 -16.79 -4.29 12.57
CA ARG A 135 -18.07 -3.70 12.17
C ARG A 135 -17.89 -2.83 10.92
N HIS A 136 -17.27 -3.38 9.88
CA HIS A 136 -16.89 -2.64 8.67
C HIS A 136 -18.06 -1.94 7.96
N ARG A 137 -19.27 -2.52 8.03
CA ARG A 137 -20.48 -1.87 7.51
C ARG A 137 -20.84 -0.60 8.27
N GLU A 138 -20.66 -0.60 9.59
CA GLU A 138 -20.87 0.58 10.42
C GLU A 138 -19.77 1.61 10.17
N ALA A 139 -18.51 1.18 10.10
CA ALA A 139 -17.39 2.06 9.75
C ALA A 139 -17.64 2.78 8.41
N ALA A 140 -18.13 2.04 7.40
CA ALA A 140 -18.53 2.59 6.11
C ALA A 140 -19.82 3.42 6.15
N ALA A 141 -20.70 3.24 7.15
CA ALA A 141 -21.92 4.04 7.30
C ALA A 141 -21.65 5.37 8.00
N VAL A 142 -20.65 5.43 8.90
CA VAL A 142 -20.13 6.68 9.48
C VAL A 142 -19.60 7.61 8.38
N ASP A 143 -19.14 7.05 7.25
CA ASP A 143 -18.77 7.74 6.01
C ASP A 143 -19.57 7.17 4.81
N TYR A 144 -20.90 7.35 4.83
CA TYR A 144 -21.94 6.74 3.97
C TYR A 144 -21.74 6.78 2.43
N LYS A 145 -20.57 7.14 1.90
CA LYS A 145 -20.32 7.24 0.47
C LYS A 145 -19.15 6.35 0.08
N ASN A 146 -19.46 5.31 -0.71
CA ASN A 146 -18.47 4.53 -1.46
C ASN A 146 -17.41 5.47 -2.04
N MET A 147 -16.14 5.09 -1.92
CA MET A 147 -14.98 5.77 -2.50
C MET A 147 -15.28 6.39 -3.87
N LEU A 148 -15.90 5.64 -4.79
CA LEU A 148 -16.26 6.13 -6.12
C LEU A 148 -17.16 7.38 -6.07
N ALA A 149 -18.19 7.38 -5.23
CA ALA A 149 -19.12 8.50 -5.10
C ALA A 149 -18.48 9.73 -4.42
N THR A 150 -17.57 9.50 -3.48
CA THR A 150 -16.80 10.58 -2.85
C THR A 150 -15.82 11.21 -3.82
N VAL A 151 -14.99 10.40 -4.48
CA VAL A 151 -14.02 10.85 -5.47
C VAL A 151 -14.72 11.55 -6.63
N THR A 152 -15.78 10.96 -7.20
CA THR A 152 -16.51 11.56 -8.33
C THR A 152 -17.10 12.93 -7.99
N ARG A 153 -17.56 13.14 -6.75
CA ARG A 153 -18.08 14.44 -6.30
C ARG A 153 -16.97 15.47 -6.09
N ARG A 154 -15.79 15.05 -5.65
CA ARG A 154 -14.68 15.94 -5.28
C ARG A 154 -13.77 16.27 -6.46
N LEU A 155 -13.55 15.33 -7.36
CA LEU A 155 -12.63 15.48 -8.49
C LEU A 155 -12.84 16.77 -9.32
N PRO A 156 -14.08 17.24 -9.58
CA PRO A 156 -14.29 18.50 -10.33
C PRO A 156 -13.75 19.76 -9.65
N SER A 157 -13.48 19.72 -8.33
CA SER A 157 -12.88 20.85 -7.60
C SER A 157 -11.36 20.81 -7.59
N TRP A 158 -10.73 19.84 -8.27
CA TRP A 158 -9.29 19.68 -8.31
C TRP A 158 -8.74 20.03 -9.70
N SER A 159 -7.61 20.72 -9.71
CA SER A 159 -6.83 21.01 -10.89
C SER A 159 -5.88 19.84 -11.20
N PRO A 160 -5.57 19.57 -12.48
CA PRO A 160 -4.49 18.65 -12.86
C PRO A 160 -3.12 19.00 -12.28
N ASN A 161 -2.92 20.24 -11.83
CA ASN A 161 -1.67 20.69 -11.20
C ASN A 161 -1.66 20.46 -9.68
N ASP A 162 -2.76 20.03 -9.08
CA ASP A 162 -2.84 19.81 -7.63
C ASP A 162 -2.13 18.51 -7.24
N THR A 163 -1.31 18.58 -6.19
CA THR A 163 -0.63 17.39 -5.63
C THR A 163 -1.66 16.36 -5.21
N GLY A 164 -1.57 15.14 -5.75
CA GLY A 164 -2.52 14.06 -5.48
C GLY A 164 -3.68 13.94 -6.47
N TYR A 165 -3.75 14.81 -7.49
CA TYR A 165 -4.76 14.70 -8.55
C TYR A 165 -4.72 13.34 -9.28
N SER A 166 -3.51 12.81 -9.56
CA SER A 166 -3.36 11.48 -10.17
C SER A 166 -3.99 10.38 -9.31
N HIS A 167 -3.82 10.47 -7.99
CA HIS A 167 -4.36 9.50 -7.03
C HIS A 167 -5.88 9.55 -6.96
N LEU A 168 -6.49 10.73 -7.07
CA LEU A 168 -7.95 10.83 -7.19
C LEU A 168 -8.45 10.20 -8.50
N LEU A 169 -7.74 10.40 -9.62
CA LEU A 169 -8.10 9.74 -10.87
C LEU A 169 -8.00 8.22 -10.75
N SER A 170 -6.95 7.70 -10.12
CA SER A 170 -6.75 6.27 -9.98
C SER A 170 -7.70 5.62 -8.97
N MET A 171 -8.04 6.29 -7.88
CA MET A 171 -9.12 5.85 -6.98
C MET A 171 -10.48 5.84 -7.70
N GLN A 172 -10.75 6.80 -8.58
CA GLN A 172 -11.94 6.76 -9.43
C GLN A 172 -11.88 5.57 -10.39
N ALA A 173 -10.73 5.33 -11.02
CA ALA A 173 -10.51 4.20 -11.92
C ALA A 173 -10.81 2.86 -11.23
N TYR A 174 -10.27 2.64 -10.03
CA TYR A 174 -10.54 1.45 -9.23
C TYR A 174 -12.04 1.30 -8.94
N GLY A 175 -12.70 2.38 -8.51
CA GLY A 175 -14.15 2.36 -8.29
C GLY A 175 -14.96 2.01 -9.55
N MET A 176 -14.52 2.47 -10.73
CA MET A 176 -15.15 2.12 -12.01
C MET A 176 -14.94 0.64 -12.35
N GLN A 177 -13.75 0.09 -12.11
CA GLN A 177 -13.45 -1.33 -12.33
C GLN A 177 -14.32 -2.20 -11.42
N ALA A 178 -14.40 -1.88 -10.13
CA ALA A 178 -15.24 -2.60 -9.17
C ALA A 178 -16.74 -2.55 -9.55
N ALA A 179 -17.17 -1.51 -10.26
CA ALA A 179 -18.51 -1.39 -10.82
C ALA A 179 -18.69 -2.05 -12.22
N GLY A 180 -17.68 -2.77 -12.72
CA GLY A 180 -17.70 -3.45 -14.02
C GLY A 180 -17.54 -2.51 -15.23
N ARG A 181 -17.21 -1.23 -15.04
CA ARG A 181 -17.03 -0.24 -16.10
C ARG A 181 -15.59 -0.23 -16.61
N LEU A 182 -15.16 -1.34 -17.21
CA LEU A 182 -13.75 -1.63 -17.52
C LEU A 182 -13.10 -0.58 -18.43
N ASP A 183 -13.76 -0.15 -19.52
CA ASP A 183 -13.17 0.81 -20.46
C ASP A 183 -12.93 2.19 -19.81
N ALA A 184 -13.85 2.61 -18.92
CA ALA A 184 -13.70 3.85 -18.17
C ALA A 184 -12.59 3.74 -17.12
N ALA A 185 -12.46 2.57 -16.49
CA ALA A 185 -11.41 2.30 -15.52
C ALA A 185 -10.03 2.34 -16.19
N GLU A 186 -9.87 1.65 -17.32
CA GLU A 186 -8.63 1.63 -18.09
C GLU A 186 -8.19 3.04 -18.49
N ALA A 187 -9.06 3.81 -19.13
CA ALA A 187 -8.74 5.17 -19.58
C ALA A 187 -8.32 6.10 -18.43
N LEU A 188 -8.98 5.97 -17.26
CA LEU A 188 -8.62 6.76 -16.08
C LEU A 188 -7.30 6.30 -15.46
N ALA A 189 -7.05 5.00 -15.40
CA ALA A 189 -5.81 4.45 -14.86
C ALA A 189 -4.61 4.79 -15.76
N GLU A 190 -4.73 4.66 -17.08
CA GLU A 190 -3.70 5.10 -18.03
C GLU A 190 -3.39 6.60 -17.87
N LYS A 191 -4.42 7.42 -17.74
CA LYS A 191 -4.24 8.85 -17.48
C LYS A 191 -3.51 9.09 -16.16
N ALA A 192 -3.88 8.41 -15.08
CA ALA A 192 -3.20 8.54 -13.79
C ALA A 192 -1.72 8.12 -13.89
N LEU A 193 -1.41 7.01 -14.56
CA LEU A 193 -0.04 6.55 -14.81
C LEU A 193 0.78 7.51 -15.67
N SER A 194 0.15 8.18 -16.64
CA SER A 194 0.81 9.20 -17.45
C SER A 194 1.22 10.44 -16.66
N LEU A 195 0.48 10.75 -15.59
CA LEU A 195 0.77 11.87 -14.67
C LEU A 195 1.76 11.44 -13.58
N ASN A 196 1.63 10.21 -13.08
CA ASN A 196 2.47 9.62 -12.06
C ASN A 196 2.72 8.13 -12.36
N GLY A 197 3.91 7.82 -12.88
CA GLY A 197 4.27 6.44 -13.23
C GLY A 197 4.28 5.46 -12.04
N ASN A 198 4.42 5.95 -10.81
CA ASN A 198 4.44 5.15 -9.57
C ASN A 198 3.07 5.07 -8.88
N ASP A 199 1.98 5.41 -9.58
CA ASP A 199 0.63 5.36 -9.01
C ASP A 199 0.14 3.91 -8.84
N ARG A 200 0.28 3.37 -7.62
CA ARG A 200 -0.07 1.98 -7.30
C ARG A 200 -1.56 1.69 -7.45
N TRP A 201 -2.44 2.64 -7.19
CA TRP A 201 -3.88 2.49 -7.46
C TRP A 201 -4.15 2.28 -8.94
N ALA A 202 -3.50 3.08 -9.79
CA ALA A 202 -3.69 3.00 -11.23
C ALA A 202 -3.16 1.67 -11.76
N PHE A 203 -1.97 1.27 -11.33
CA PHE A 203 -1.39 -0.03 -11.67
C PHE A 203 -2.27 -1.20 -11.20
N HIS A 204 -2.72 -1.18 -9.94
CA HIS A 204 -3.64 -2.16 -9.38
C HIS A 204 -4.94 -2.27 -10.21
N THR A 205 -5.51 -1.12 -10.58
CA THR A 205 -6.71 -1.06 -11.41
C THR A 205 -6.47 -1.68 -12.78
N MET A 206 -5.33 -1.38 -13.43
CA MET A 206 -4.97 -1.95 -14.72
C MET A 206 -4.85 -3.47 -14.65
N LEU A 207 -4.25 -4.01 -13.58
CA LEU A 207 -4.23 -5.45 -13.38
C LEU A 207 -5.66 -6.00 -13.27
N HIS A 208 -6.54 -5.47 -12.42
CA HIS A 208 -7.91 -6.00 -12.38
C HIS A 208 -8.69 -5.88 -13.69
N VAL A 209 -8.46 -4.83 -14.48
CA VAL A 209 -9.08 -4.70 -15.81
C VAL A 209 -8.60 -5.79 -16.76
N LEU A 210 -7.29 -6.08 -16.78
CA LEU A 210 -6.71 -7.11 -17.65
C LEU A 210 -7.15 -8.53 -17.22
N GLU A 211 -7.28 -8.77 -15.92
CA GLU A 211 -7.88 -9.98 -15.35
C GLU A 211 -9.34 -10.13 -15.79
N ALA A 212 -10.17 -9.11 -15.60
CA ALA A 212 -11.58 -9.16 -15.96
C ALA A 212 -11.81 -9.38 -17.47
N ARG A 213 -10.85 -9.01 -18.32
CA ARG A 213 -10.88 -9.26 -19.77
C ARG A 213 -10.37 -10.65 -20.17
N GLY A 214 -9.85 -11.44 -19.23
CA GLY A 214 -9.38 -12.81 -19.47
C GLY A 214 -8.14 -12.91 -20.36
N ASN A 215 -7.30 -11.87 -20.43
CA ASN A 215 -6.06 -11.90 -21.22
C ASN A 215 -4.83 -12.03 -20.33
N ALA A 216 -4.60 -13.25 -19.82
CA ALA A 216 -3.52 -13.53 -18.88
C ALA A 216 -2.11 -13.25 -19.44
N ASN A 217 -1.87 -13.46 -20.73
CA ASN A 217 -0.59 -13.12 -21.36
C ASN A 217 -0.32 -11.62 -21.27
N HIS A 218 -1.32 -10.78 -21.57
CA HIS A 218 -1.17 -9.34 -21.47
C HIS A 218 -0.98 -8.90 -20.01
N GLY A 219 -1.78 -9.44 -19.09
CA GLY A 219 -1.65 -9.19 -17.65
C GLY A 219 -0.26 -9.50 -17.10
N ALA A 220 0.25 -10.71 -17.38
CA ALA A 220 1.59 -11.12 -16.93
C ALA A 220 2.71 -10.26 -17.55
N SER A 221 2.59 -9.91 -18.84
CA SER A 221 3.57 -9.04 -19.50
C SER A 221 3.56 -7.63 -18.90
N TYR A 222 2.37 -7.09 -18.64
CA TYR A 222 2.20 -5.77 -18.05
C TYR A 222 2.78 -5.72 -16.63
N ALA A 223 2.48 -6.72 -15.79
CA ALA A 223 3.02 -6.82 -14.44
C ALA A 223 4.56 -6.91 -14.45
N ASN A 224 5.13 -7.72 -15.33
CA ASN A 224 6.57 -7.84 -15.47
C ASN A 224 7.23 -6.53 -15.95
N GLN A 225 6.63 -5.85 -16.93
CA GLN A 225 7.17 -4.61 -17.49
C GLN A 225 7.24 -3.49 -16.45
N PHE A 226 6.25 -3.41 -15.57
CA PHE A 226 6.12 -2.33 -14.59
C PHE A 226 6.43 -2.77 -13.16
N ARG A 227 7.08 -3.92 -12.98
CA ARG A 227 7.47 -4.47 -11.67
C ARG A 227 8.08 -3.43 -10.74
N ALA A 228 9.08 -2.69 -11.23
CA ALA A 228 9.82 -1.69 -10.43
C ALA A 228 8.94 -0.53 -9.87
N HIS A 229 7.74 -0.33 -10.41
CA HIS A 229 6.83 0.72 -9.94
C HIS A 229 6.09 0.33 -8.67
N PHE A 230 5.92 -0.97 -8.40
CA PHE A 230 5.28 -1.48 -7.18
C PHE A 230 6.20 -2.30 -6.26
N ASP A 231 7.29 -2.85 -6.79
CA ASP A 231 8.35 -3.59 -6.10
C ASP A 231 9.30 -2.63 -5.36
N ASN A 232 8.74 -1.86 -4.44
CA ASN A 232 9.43 -0.78 -3.75
C ASN A 232 8.80 -0.46 -2.38
N GLY A 233 8.19 -1.46 -1.74
CA GLY A 233 7.55 -1.27 -0.45
C GLY A 233 6.11 -0.75 -0.53
N GLY A 234 5.37 -0.97 0.54
CA GLY A 234 4.12 -0.27 0.83
C GLY A 234 2.87 -1.16 0.81
N PRO A 235 1.71 -0.60 1.19
CA PRO A 235 0.47 -1.32 1.47
C PRO A 235 -0.04 -2.35 0.44
N LEU A 236 0.31 -2.23 -0.84
CA LEU A 236 -0.20 -3.10 -1.91
C LEU A 236 0.84 -4.04 -2.52
N GLU A 237 2.10 -3.99 -2.10
CA GLU A 237 3.19 -4.70 -2.78
C GLU A 237 2.94 -6.22 -2.90
N TYR A 238 2.72 -6.90 -1.76
CA TYR A 238 2.43 -8.35 -1.75
C TYR A 238 1.18 -8.71 -2.54
N HIS A 239 0.15 -7.87 -2.46
CA HIS A 239 -1.10 -8.09 -3.19
C HIS A 239 -0.92 -7.98 -4.71
N LEU A 240 -0.08 -7.05 -5.18
CA LEU A 240 0.21 -6.89 -6.61
C LEU A 240 1.02 -8.08 -7.16
N TYR A 241 1.90 -8.67 -6.35
CA TYR A 241 2.54 -9.93 -6.69
C TYR A 241 1.57 -11.11 -6.73
N PHE A 242 0.63 -11.20 -5.78
CA PHE A 242 -0.46 -12.17 -5.82
C PHE A 242 -1.29 -12.03 -7.11
N GLN A 243 -1.68 -10.82 -7.46
CA GLN A 243 -2.43 -10.55 -8.70
C GLN A 243 -1.64 -10.98 -9.95
N TRP A 244 -0.32 -10.76 -9.96
CA TRP A 244 0.53 -11.25 -11.04
C TRP A 244 0.58 -12.79 -11.08
N ALA A 245 0.66 -13.45 -9.93
CA ALA A 245 0.65 -14.92 -9.85
C ALA A 245 -0.65 -15.52 -10.42
N LEU A 246 -1.80 -14.84 -10.31
CA LEU A 246 -3.05 -15.30 -10.94
C LEU A 246 -2.94 -15.39 -12.46
N TYR A 247 -2.25 -14.47 -13.12
CA TYR A 247 -2.00 -14.60 -14.57
C TYR A 247 -1.08 -15.76 -14.90
N LEU A 248 -0.05 -15.99 -14.08
CA LEU A 248 0.85 -17.11 -14.28
C LEU A 248 0.12 -18.44 -14.10
N LEU A 249 -0.85 -18.49 -13.20
CA LEU A 249 -1.73 -19.65 -12.99
C LEU A 249 -2.52 -19.95 -14.27
N ASP A 250 -3.19 -18.95 -14.84
CA ASP A 250 -3.96 -19.10 -16.09
C ASP A 250 -3.09 -19.55 -17.28
N LEU A 251 -1.80 -19.23 -17.24
CA LEU A 251 -0.81 -19.61 -18.26
C LEU A 251 -0.10 -20.96 -17.97
N GLY A 252 -0.46 -21.63 -16.87
CA GLY A 252 0.17 -22.88 -16.44
C GLY A 252 1.66 -22.74 -16.10
N LYS A 253 2.09 -21.59 -15.57
CA LYS A 253 3.49 -21.28 -15.22
C LYS A 253 3.76 -21.52 -13.73
N TYR A 254 3.42 -22.71 -13.23
CA TYR A 254 3.42 -23.03 -11.81
C TYR A 254 4.80 -22.93 -11.13
N ASP A 255 5.88 -23.38 -11.78
CA ASP A 255 7.25 -23.23 -11.27
C ASP A 255 7.60 -21.78 -10.88
N ARG A 256 7.08 -20.82 -11.65
CA ARG A 256 7.31 -19.39 -11.37
C ARG A 256 6.48 -18.91 -10.20
N ILE A 257 5.26 -19.42 -10.04
CA ILE A 257 4.38 -19.08 -8.92
C ILE A 257 5.01 -19.55 -7.62
N ASN A 258 5.52 -20.78 -7.56
CA ASN A 258 6.21 -21.31 -6.38
C ASN A 258 7.36 -20.39 -5.98
N LYS A 259 8.15 -19.92 -6.95
CA LYS A 259 9.24 -18.99 -6.66
C LYS A 259 8.76 -17.62 -6.16
N MET A 260 7.67 -17.10 -6.73
CA MET A 260 7.08 -15.84 -6.29
C MET A 260 6.46 -15.94 -4.89
N VAL A 261 5.87 -17.09 -4.54
CA VAL A 261 5.36 -17.34 -3.20
C VAL A 261 6.48 -17.22 -2.16
N GLU A 262 7.60 -17.90 -2.40
CA GLU A 262 8.76 -17.90 -1.49
C GLU A 262 9.40 -16.51 -1.30
N VAL A 263 9.40 -15.66 -2.34
CA VAL A 263 10.22 -14.45 -2.37
C VAL A 263 9.39 -13.17 -2.25
N ASP A 264 8.26 -13.12 -2.95
CA ASP A 264 7.55 -11.87 -3.22
C ASP A 264 6.16 -11.79 -2.56
N ILE A 265 5.49 -12.92 -2.28
CA ILE A 265 4.08 -12.94 -1.79
C ILE A 265 4.00 -13.36 -0.32
N PHE A 266 4.67 -14.46 0.03
CA PHE A 266 4.61 -15.05 1.36
C PHE A 266 6.02 -15.46 1.85
N PRO A 267 6.99 -14.52 1.88
CA PRO A 267 8.35 -14.84 2.28
C PRO A 267 8.42 -15.18 3.76
N ARG A 268 9.19 -16.23 4.11
CA ARG A 268 9.41 -16.60 5.52
C ARG A 268 10.01 -15.43 6.30
N GLN A 269 9.41 -15.11 7.45
CA GLN A 269 9.84 -14.02 8.31
C GLN A 269 11.03 -14.45 9.18
N HIS A 270 12.09 -13.65 9.21
CA HIS A 270 13.35 -14.01 9.89
C HIS A 270 13.28 -13.95 11.42
N ASP A 271 12.31 -13.25 11.99
CA ASP A 271 12.14 -13.00 13.43
C ASP A 271 10.93 -13.74 14.03
N GLY A 272 10.28 -14.62 13.25
CA GLY A 272 9.05 -15.29 13.66
C GLY A 272 7.82 -14.38 13.67
N ALA A 273 7.89 -13.19 13.08
CA ALA A 273 6.71 -12.34 12.92
C ALA A 273 5.67 -13.01 12.01
N LEU A 274 4.39 -12.79 12.33
CA LEU A 274 3.27 -13.35 11.58
C LEU A 274 2.84 -12.37 10.48
N HIS A 275 2.42 -12.91 9.35
CA HIS A 275 1.95 -12.13 8.21
C HIS A 275 0.61 -11.48 8.52
N SER A 276 0.30 -10.39 7.83
CA SER A 276 -1.03 -9.79 7.94
C SER A 276 -2.12 -10.73 7.45
N VAL A 277 -3.36 -10.54 7.92
CA VAL A 277 -4.51 -11.35 7.47
C VAL A 277 -4.71 -11.21 5.96
N ALA A 278 -4.44 -10.05 5.37
CA ALA A 278 -4.53 -9.84 3.93
C ALA A 278 -3.54 -10.73 3.16
N THR A 279 -2.28 -10.74 3.59
CA THR A 279 -1.24 -11.60 2.99
C THR A 279 -1.57 -13.09 3.18
N MET A 280 -2.09 -13.48 4.35
CA MET A 280 -2.57 -14.85 4.59
C MET A 280 -3.73 -15.23 3.65
N CYS A 281 -4.65 -14.31 3.38
CA CYS A 281 -5.75 -14.53 2.46
C CYS A 281 -5.24 -14.76 1.02
N ASP A 282 -4.30 -13.93 0.55
CA ASP A 282 -3.69 -14.07 -0.78
C ASP A 282 -2.93 -15.40 -0.92
N ALA A 283 -2.11 -15.76 0.08
CA ALA A 283 -1.39 -17.04 0.10
C ALA A 283 -2.34 -18.25 0.14
N THR A 284 -3.40 -18.20 0.97
CA THR A 284 -4.44 -19.25 1.05
C THR A 284 -5.18 -19.39 -0.28
N GLN A 285 -5.45 -18.28 -0.95
CA GLN A 285 -6.08 -18.28 -2.26
C GLN A 285 -5.22 -18.96 -3.33
N LEU A 286 -3.90 -18.73 -3.33
CA LEU A 286 -2.97 -19.43 -4.22
C LEU A 286 -2.87 -20.91 -3.87
N PHE A 287 -2.77 -21.25 -2.58
CA PHE A 287 -2.74 -22.63 -2.11
C PHE A 287 -3.87 -23.47 -2.70
N TRP A 288 -5.12 -23.03 -2.58
CA TRP A 288 -6.25 -23.78 -3.11
C TRP A 288 -6.26 -23.87 -4.63
N ARG A 289 -5.87 -22.79 -5.32
CA ARG A 289 -5.80 -22.76 -6.79
C ARG A 289 -4.73 -23.71 -7.34
N LEU A 290 -3.53 -23.70 -6.76
CA LEU A 290 -2.44 -24.62 -7.10
C LEU A 290 -2.83 -26.07 -6.80
N ARG A 291 -3.44 -26.32 -5.64
CA ARG A 291 -3.91 -27.64 -5.26
C ARG A 291 -4.97 -28.18 -6.23
N PHE A 292 -5.91 -27.34 -6.68
CA PHE A 292 -6.90 -27.72 -7.68
C PHE A 292 -6.32 -27.90 -9.08
N ALA A 293 -5.20 -27.23 -9.39
CA ALA A 293 -4.44 -27.45 -10.61
C ALA A 293 -3.61 -28.76 -10.58
N GLY A 294 -3.52 -29.43 -9.43
CA GLY A 294 -2.75 -30.66 -9.24
C GLY A 294 -1.28 -30.44 -8.90
N GLU A 295 -0.90 -29.21 -8.55
CA GLU A 295 0.46 -28.87 -8.12
C GLU A 295 0.73 -29.30 -6.68
N ASP A 296 2.00 -29.53 -6.36
CA ASP A 296 2.43 -29.78 -4.99
C ASP A 296 2.34 -28.50 -4.16
N THR A 297 1.63 -28.57 -3.04
CA THR A 297 1.38 -27.46 -2.13
C THR A 297 1.73 -27.82 -0.68
N GLU A 298 2.52 -28.87 -0.45
CA GLU A 298 2.85 -29.32 0.92
C GLU A 298 3.57 -28.21 1.70
N GLU A 299 4.67 -27.66 1.16
CA GLU A 299 5.45 -26.61 1.83
C GLU A 299 4.62 -25.34 2.08
N LEU A 300 3.86 -24.87 1.10
CA LEU A 300 2.98 -23.70 1.29
C LEU A 300 1.90 -23.98 2.34
N GLY A 301 1.36 -25.20 2.38
CA GLY A 301 0.40 -25.61 3.39
C GLY A 301 0.99 -25.62 4.80
N GLU A 302 2.20 -26.14 4.96
CA GLU A 302 2.94 -26.09 6.24
C GLU A 302 3.20 -24.65 6.67
N GLN A 303 3.70 -23.80 5.76
CA GLN A 303 3.98 -22.41 6.08
C GLN A 303 2.72 -21.63 6.48
N LEU A 304 1.57 -21.91 5.86
CA LEU A 304 0.28 -21.32 6.24
C LEU A 304 -0.19 -21.77 7.64
N LEU A 305 0.19 -22.97 8.09
CA LEU A 305 -0.13 -23.49 9.43
C LEU A 305 0.83 -22.98 10.51
N GLU A 306 2.07 -22.65 10.12
CA GLU A 306 3.09 -22.07 10.99
C GLU A 306 2.88 -20.56 11.26
N ASN A 307 2.01 -19.91 10.49
CA ASN A 307 1.68 -18.49 10.62
C ASN A 307 0.60 -18.20 11.66
#